data_AF-A0A7J7CYA6-F1
#
_entry.id   AF-A0A7J7CYA6-F1
#
_cell.length_a   1.000
_cell.length_b   1.000
_cell.length_c   1.000
_cell.angle_alpha   90.00
_cell.angle_beta   90.00
_cell.angle_gamma   90.00
#
_symmetry.space_group_name_H-M   'P 1'
#
loop_
_entity.id
_entity.type
_entity.pdbx_description
1 polymer ?
#
loop_
_entity_poly.entity_id
_entity_poly.type
_entity_poly.pdbx_seq_one_letter_code
_entity_poly.pdbx_strand_id
1 'polypeptide(L)'
;MWWLWLFFLRGIVPLLERWLGNLLARQFEGRHSKGVAKTVTKQRVESHFDLELRAAVMRDVLEAMPEGIKQNKARTILQHLSEAWRCWKANIPWKVPGLPVPIENLILRYVKSKADWWTNVAHYNCERIRRGATVDKTVCRENLGRLTRLWLKAEQKFSPIPFPPLSYKHDTKLLILALERLNQLQAYDNPHEALSRIKRHLLTQRAFKEVSSIM
;
A
#
# COMPACT_ATOMS: atom_id res chain seq x y z
N MET A 1 33.65 33.46 -32.14
CA MET A 1 33.28 32.03 -32.21
C MET A 1 34.33 31.09 -31.62
N TRP A 2 35.63 31.26 -31.85
CA TRP A 2 36.67 30.37 -31.28
C TRP A 2 36.83 30.44 -29.75
N TRP A 3 36.64 31.62 -29.14
CA TRP A 3 36.70 31.80 -27.68
C TRP A 3 35.69 30.94 -26.91
N LEU A 4 34.49 30.72 -27.46
CA LEU A 4 33.48 29.84 -26.86
C LEU A 4 34.00 28.41 -26.71
N TRP A 5 34.74 27.92 -27.72
CA TRP A 5 35.37 26.62 -27.68
C TRP A 5 36.49 26.54 -26.65
N LEU A 6 37.26 27.61 -26.45
CA LEU A 6 38.29 27.64 -25.41
C LEU A 6 37.71 27.61 -23.99
N PHE A 7 36.63 28.36 -23.73
CA PHE A 7 35.95 28.31 -22.43
C PHE A 7 35.28 26.96 -22.19
N PHE A 8 34.67 26.38 -23.23
CA PHE A 8 34.13 25.02 -23.17
C PHE A 8 35.22 23.98 -22.87
N LEU A 9 36.34 24.03 -23.60
CA LEU A 9 37.46 23.12 -23.42
C LEU A 9 38.08 23.24 -22.03
N ARG A 10 38.26 24.47 -21.53
CA ARG A 10 38.73 24.71 -20.16
C ARG A 10 37.85 24.04 -19.09
N GLY A 11 36.53 24.01 -19.30
CA GLY A 11 35.58 23.38 -18.37
C GLY A 11 35.47 21.86 -18.52
N ILE A 12 35.57 21.34 -19.74
CA ILE A 12 35.36 19.91 -20.03
C ILE A 12 36.62 19.06 -19.79
N VAL A 13 37.81 19.64 -19.94
CA VAL A 13 39.10 18.93 -19.76
C VAL A 13 39.19 18.19 -18.41
N PRO A 14 38.96 18.80 -17.24
CA PRO A 14 39.04 18.07 -15.96
C PRO A 14 37.98 16.97 -15.81
N LEU A 15 36.82 17.12 -16.46
CA LEU A 15 35.78 16.08 -16.47
C LEU A 15 36.19 14.88 -17.34
N LEU A 16 36.73 15.15 -18.52
CA LEU A 16 37.24 14.13 -19.43
C LEU A 16 38.44 13.40 -18.85
N GLU A 17 39.38 14.10 -18.24
CA GLU A 17 40.52 13.49 -17.56
C GLU A 17 40.05 12.47 -16.51
N ARG A 18 39.08 12.85 -15.67
CA ARG A 18 38.49 11.93 -14.69
C ARG A 18 37.74 10.77 -15.33
N TRP A 19 36.94 11.01 -16.36
CA TRP A 19 36.13 9.96 -17.00
C TRP A 19 36.99 8.96 -17.77
N LEU A 20 37.95 9.45 -18.55
CA LEU A 20 38.91 8.63 -19.30
C LEU A 20 39.87 7.92 -18.35
N GLY A 21 40.35 8.58 -17.29
CA GLY A 21 41.15 7.95 -16.24
C GLY A 21 40.40 6.77 -15.60
N ASN A 22 39.15 6.97 -15.20
CA ASN A 22 38.31 5.89 -14.64
C ASN A 22 38.01 4.77 -15.65
N LEU A 23 37.87 5.11 -16.93
CA LEU A 23 37.64 4.13 -18.00
C LEU A 23 38.87 3.26 -18.22
N LEU A 24 40.05 3.88 -18.33
CA LEU A 24 41.32 3.17 -18.50
C LEU A 24 41.65 2.33 -17.27
N ALA A 25 41.52 2.89 -16.05
CA ALA A 25 41.70 2.14 -14.81
C ALA A 25 40.79 0.91 -14.78
N ARG A 26 39.50 1.05 -15.12
CA ARG A 26 38.57 -0.09 -15.20
C ARG A 26 38.93 -1.11 -16.26
N GLN A 27 39.53 -0.68 -17.38
CA GLN A 27 39.93 -1.56 -18.47
C GLN A 27 41.17 -2.39 -18.10
N PHE A 28 42.16 -1.77 -17.45
CA PHE A 28 43.42 -2.42 -17.10
C PHE A 28 43.39 -3.15 -15.75
N GLU A 29 42.77 -2.55 -14.72
CA GLU A 29 42.71 -3.09 -13.35
C GLU A 29 41.43 -3.91 -13.10
N GLY A 30 40.47 -3.86 -14.02
CA GLY A 30 39.19 -4.55 -13.90
C GLY A 30 38.17 -3.84 -13.02
N ARG A 31 37.01 -4.48 -12.79
CA ARG A 31 35.93 -3.94 -11.93
C ARG A 31 35.97 -4.55 -10.53
N HIS A 32 36.07 -3.70 -9.51
CA HIS A 32 35.85 -4.11 -8.12
C HIS A 32 34.35 -4.33 -7.85
N SER A 33 33.94 -5.59 -7.69
CA SER A 33 32.52 -5.98 -7.55
C SER A 33 31.89 -5.62 -6.20
N LYS A 34 32.69 -5.50 -5.13
CA LYS A 34 32.26 -5.18 -3.76
C LYS A 34 33.07 -4.06 -3.09
N GLY A 35 33.85 -3.31 -3.86
CA GLY A 35 34.75 -2.28 -3.31
C GLY A 35 34.03 -1.02 -2.81
N VAL A 36 32.80 -0.77 -3.26
CA VAL A 36 32.04 0.43 -2.90
C VAL A 36 30.64 0.05 -2.44
N ALA A 37 30.27 0.51 -1.24
CA ALA A 37 28.92 0.36 -0.71
C ALA A 37 27.91 1.15 -1.58
N LYS A 38 26.81 0.50 -1.97
CA LYS A 38 25.80 1.13 -2.82
C LYS A 38 24.90 2.04 -1.99
N THR A 39 24.80 3.31 -2.38
CA THR A 39 23.84 4.25 -1.80
C THR A 39 22.40 3.82 -2.08
N VAL A 40 21.52 4.01 -1.10
CA VAL A 40 20.07 3.72 -1.23
C VAL A 40 19.43 4.83 -2.06
N THR A 41 19.16 4.52 -3.33
CA THR A 41 18.40 5.42 -4.23
C THR A 41 16.90 5.18 -4.10
N LYS A 42 16.08 6.08 -4.69
CA LYS A 42 14.60 6.03 -4.69
C LYS A 42 14.03 4.62 -4.96
N GLN A 43 14.59 3.90 -5.92
CA GLN A 43 14.14 2.56 -6.30
C GLN A 43 14.26 1.51 -5.17
N ARG A 44 15.20 1.69 -4.24
CA ARG A 44 15.56 0.71 -3.21
C ARG A 44 15.09 1.08 -1.81
N VAL A 45 14.41 2.23 -1.65
CA VAL A 45 14.01 2.73 -0.32
C VAL A 45 13.13 1.71 0.41
N GLU A 46 12.12 1.15 -0.25
CA GLU A 46 11.21 0.19 0.39
C GLU A 46 11.88 -1.15 0.70
N SER A 47 12.68 -1.68 -0.23
CA SER A 47 13.40 -2.94 -0.01
C SER A 47 14.45 -2.81 1.09
N HIS A 48 15.12 -1.66 1.16
CA HIS A 48 16.09 -1.37 2.22
C HIS A 48 15.40 -1.20 3.58
N PHE A 49 14.25 -0.52 3.61
CA PHE A 49 13.45 -0.42 4.84
C PHE A 49 13.08 -1.81 5.38
N ASP A 50 12.63 -2.72 4.51
CA ASP A 50 12.31 -4.09 4.92
C ASP A 50 13.54 -4.89 5.35
N LEU A 51 14.71 -4.65 4.76
CA LEU A 51 15.96 -5.27 5.17
C LEU A 51 16.36 -4.85 6.60
N GLU A 52 16.34 -3.54 6.86
CA GLU A 52 16.65 -2.98 8.18
C GLU A 52 15.64 -3.40 9.25
N LEU A 53 14.35 -3.42 8.90
CA LEU A 53 13.29 -3.88 9.81
C LEU A 53 13.51 -5.34 10.20
N ARG A 54 13.84 -6.20 9.24
CA ARG A 54 14.12 -7.62 9.51
C ARG A 54 15.38 -7.79 10.35
N ALA A 55 16.42 -7.02 10.08
CA ALA A 55 17.65 -7.03 10.88
C ALA A 55 17.39 -6.58 12.31
N ALA A 56 16.60 -5.51 12.51
CA ALA A 56 16.20 -5.01 13.83
C ALA A 56 15.40 -6.05 14.62
N VAL A 57 14.34 -6.62 14.01
CA VAL A 57 13.55 -7.68 14.65
C VAL A 57 14.42 -8.87 15.01
N MET A 58 15.37 -9.24 14.15
CA MET A 58 16.25 -10.39 14.41
C MET A 58 17.18 -10.13 15.60
N ARG A 59 17.67 -8.89 15.79
CA ARG A 59 18.45 -8.51 16.99
C ARG A 59 17.61 -8.62 18.26
N ASP A 60 16.44 -7.97 18.30
CA ASP A 60 15.56 -7.99 19.47
C ASP A 60 15.08 -9.41 19.83
N VAL A 61 14.85 -10.27 18.82
CA VAL A 61 14.51 -11.68 19.01
C VAL A 61 15.65 -12.48 19.65
N LEU A 62 16.90 -12.22 19.27
CA LEU A 62 18.06 -12.91 19.82
C LEU A 62 18.34 -12.50 21.27
N GLU A 63 18.08 -11.24 21.62
CA GLU A 63 18.19 -10.72 22.99
C GLU A 63 17.07 -11.24 23.90
N ALA A 64 15.85 -11.38 23.37
CA ALA A 64 14.71 -11.87 24.14
C ALA A 64 14.71 -13.39 24.40
N MET A 65 15.55 -14.17 23.69
CA MET A 65 15.60 -15.63 23.84
C MET A 65 16.69 -16.09 24.81
N PRO A 66 16.40 -17.04 25.73
CA PRO A 66 17.40 -17.61 26.62
C PRO A 66 18.46 -18.43 25.86
N GLU A 67 19.66 -18.53 26.45
CA GLU A 67 20.78 -19.34 25.96
C GLU A 67 20.31 -20.78 25.68
N GLY A 68 20.41 -21.24 24.42
CA GLY A 68 20.08 -22.62 24.01
C GLY A 68 18.96 -22.78 22.96
N ILE A 69 18.14 -21.76 22.67
CA ILE A 69 16.98 -21.86 21.74
C ILE A 69 17.16 -21.03 20.44
N LYS A 70 18.29 -20.32 20.31
CA LYS A 70 18.39 -19.08 19.53
C LYS A 70 18.29 -19.19 17.99
N GLN A 71 18.83 -20.23 17.34
CA GLN A 71 19.00 -20.19 15.87
C GLN A 71 17.81 -20.76 15.07
N ASN A 72 17.13 -21.80 15.57
CA ASN A 72 16.10 -22.51 14.78
C ASN A 72 14.75 -21.77 14.69
N LYS A 73 14.47 -20.82 15.60
CA LYS A 73 13.15 -20.15 15.69
C LYS A 73 13.10 -18.77 15.03
N ALA A 74 14.24 -18.14 14.75
CA ALA A 74 14.29 -16.79 14.19
C ALA A 74 13.58 -16.67 12.83
N ARG A 75 13.73 -17.68 11.95
CA ARG A 75 13.07 -17.70 10.64
C ARG A 75 11.54 -17.75 10.77
N THR A 76 11.02 -18.55 11.69
CA THR A 76 9.58 -18.70 11.95
C THR A 76 8.99 -17.42 12.52
N ILE A 77 9.69 -16.73 13.42
CA ILE A 77 9.25 -15.43 13.96
C ILE A 77 9.14 -14.38 12.83
N LEU A 78 10.10 -14.37 11.90
CA LEU A 78 10.04 -13.49 10.73
C LEU A 78 8.92 -13.84 9.73
N GLN A 79 8.44 -15.08 9.72
CA GLN A 79 7.24 -15.46 8.98
C GLN A 79 5.99 -14.90 9.67
N HIS A 80 5.89 -15.04 11.00
CA HIS A 80 4.80 -14.44 11.77
C HIS A 80 4.75 -12.92 11.63
N LEU A 81 5.90 -12.23 11.60
CA LEU A 81 5.97 -10.79 11.31
C LEU A 81 5.39 -10.44 9.93
N SER A 82 5.76 -11.22 8.90
CA SER A 82 5.24 -11.02 7.54
C SER A 82 3.73 -11.24 7.47
N GLU A 83 3.22 -12.24 8.19
CA GLU A 83 1.80 -12.56 8.21
C GLU A 83 1.00 -11.52 9.02
N ALA A 84 1.50 -11.10 10.18
CA ALA A 84 0.92 -10.01 10.96
C ALA A 84 0.79 -8.72 10.15
N TRP A 85 1.79 -8.40 9.31
CA TRP A 85 1.71 -7.27 8.37
C TRP A 85 0.62 -7.44 7.30
N ARG A 86 0.42 -8.66 6.79
CA ARG A 86 -0.66 -8.96 5.82
C ARG A 86 -2.03 -8.84 6.47
N CYS A 87 -2.23 -9.43 7.65
CA CYS A 87 -3.45 -9.30 8.44
C CYS A 87 -3.77 -7.83 8.72
N TRP A 88 -2.76 -7.03 9.10
CA TRP A 88 -2.93 -5.60 9.29
C TRP A 88 -3.41 -4.90 8.02
N LYS A 89 -2.83 -5.19 6.85
CA LYS A 89 -3.26 -4.59 5.57
C LYS A 89 -4.65 -5.04 5.11
N ALA A 90 -5.12 -6.20 5.58
CA ALA A 90 -6.44 -6.76 5.28
C ALA A 90 -7.52 -6.41 6.33
N ASN A 91 -7.13 -5.73 7.41
CA ASN A 91 -7.98 -5.45 8.58
C ASN A 91 -8.51 -6.71 9.30
N ILE A 92 -7.73 -7.80 9.26
CA ILE A 92 -8.08 -9.06 9.92
C ILE A 92 -7.37 -9.08 11.28
N PRO A 93 -8.07 -9.45 12.38
CA PRO A 93 -7.42 -9.62 13.69
C PRO A 93 -6.37 -10.73 13.60
N TRP A 94 -5.13 -10.40 13.97
CA TRP A 94 -4.04 -11.35 14.03
C TRP A 94 -3.87 -11.88 15.46
N LYS A 95 -4.12 -13.17 15.66
CA LYS A 95 -3.87 -13.88 16.92
C LYS A 95 -3.37 -15.28 16.61
N VAL A 96 -2.23 -15.65 17.17
CA VAL A 96 -1.63 -16.98 16.98
C VAL A 96 -1.77 -17.78 18.28
N PRO A 97 -2.50 -18.91 18.29
CA PRO A 97 -2.58 -19.78 19.46
C PRO A 97 -1.20 -20.31 19.84
N GLY A 98 -0.83 -20.22 21.12
CA GLY A 98 0.43 -20.78 21.64
C GLY A 98 1.69 -19.95 21.36
N LEU A 99 1.58 -18.73 20.81
CA LEU A 99 2.73 -17.83 20.65
C LEU A 99 3.11 -17.20 22.01
N PRO A 100 4.40 -17.16 22.38
CA PRO A 100 4.84 -16.47 23.60
C PRO A 100 4.50 -14.97 23.55
N VAL A 101 3.90 -14.46 24.63
CA VAL A 101 3.48 -13.05 24.78
C VAL A 101 4.60 -12.05 24.48
N PRO A 102 5.87 -12.26 24.91
CA PRO A 102 6.95 -11.33 24.57
C PRO A 102 7.18 -11.19 23.06
N ILE A 103 7.07 -12.30 22.31
CA ILE A 103 7.25 -12.33 20.86
C ILE A 103 6.04 -11.70 20.18
N GLU A 104 4.82 -11.97 20.67
CA GLU A 104 3.59 -11.34 20.17
C GLU A 104 3.68 -9.80 20.27
N ASN A 105 4.04 -9.28 21.44
CA ASN A 105 4.20 -7.85 21.68
C ASN A 105 5.31 -7.22 20.82
N LEU A 106 6.41 -7.95 20.62
CA LEU A 106 7.49 -7.51 19.75
C LEU A 106 7.00 -7.35 18.29
N ILE A 107 6.30 -8.36 17.77
CA ILE A 107 5.72 -8.32 16.42
C ILE A 107 4.73 -7.16 16.29
N LEU A 108 3.82 -6.99 17.26
CA LEU A 108 2.82 -5.91 17.24
C LEU A 108 3.49 -4.53 17.24
N ARG A 109 4.57 -4.33 18.01
CA ARG A 109 5.35 -3.09 18.02
C ARG A 109 5.94 -2.78 16.65
N TYR A 110 6.59 -3.75 16.00
CA TYR A 110 7.19 -3.55 14.68
C TYR A 110 6.15 -3.41 13.56
N VAL A 111 5.03 -4.14 13.64
CA VAL A 111 3.90 -3.97 12.71
C VAL A 111 3.30 -2.57 12.84
N LYS A 112 3.16 -2.05 14.06
CA LYS A 112 2.73 -0.66 14.29
C LYS A 112 3.73 0.35 13.71
N SER A 113 5.01 0.20 14.00
CA SER A 113 6.05 1.07 13.42
C SER A 113 6.04 1.08 11.89
N LYS A 114 5.89 -0.10 11.27
CA LYS A 114 5.75 -0.23 9.81
C LYS A 114 4.45 0.39 9.29
N ALA A 115 3.36 0.25 10.03
CA ALA A 115 2.07 0.87 9.70
C ALA A 115 2.15 2.40 9.71
N ASP A 116 2.81 2.98 10.71
CA ASP A 116 2.99 4.43 10.83
C ASP A 116 3.82 4.96 9.66
N TRP A 117 4.96 4.31 9.35
CA TRP A 117 5.76 4.63 8.18
C TRP A 117 4.95 4.55 6.88
N TRP A 118 4.21 3.45 6.68
CA TRP A 118 3.42 3.21 5.47
C TRP A 118 2.32 4.26 5.27
N THR A 119 1.67 4.67 6.36
CA THR A 119 0.60 5.68 6.38
C THR A 119 1.16 7.08 6.13
N ASN A 120 2.27 7.42 6.76
CA ASN A 120 2.95 8.70 6.55
C ASN A 120 3.42 8.87 5.10
N VAL A 121 3.97 7.81 4.49
CA VAL A 121 4.37 7.83 3.08
C VAL A 121 3.15 8.00 2.17
N ALA A 122 2.00 7.39 2.50
CA ALA A 122 0.77 7.57 1.75
C ALA A 122 0.27 9.04 1.80
N HIS A 123 0.24 9.65 2.98
CA HIS A 123 -0.13 11.07 3.13
C HIS A 123 0.84 12.01 2.42
N TYR A 124 2.15 11.76 2.56
CA TYR A 124 3.18 12.54 1.88
C TYR A 124 3.02 12.51 0.35
N ASN A 125 2.82 11.32 -0.22
CA ASN A 125 2.62 11.20 -1.67
C ASN A 125 1.27 11.74 -2.13
N CYS A 126 0.22 11.61 -1.32
CA CYS A 126 -1.09 12.21 -1.59
C CYS A 126 -0.96 13.74 -1.74
N GLU A 127 -0.26 14.39 -0.82
CA GLU A 127 -0.06 15.83 -0.85
C GLU A 127 0.80 16.28 -2.04
N ARG A 128 1.81 15.49 -2.43
CA ARG A 128 2.61 15.76 -3.63
C ARG A 128 1.80 15.67 -4.92
N ILE A 129 0.95 14.65 -5.03
CA ILE A 129 0.05 14.49 -6.18
C ILE A 129 -0.95 15.64 -6.22
N ARG A 130 -1.53 16.01 -5.08
CA ARG A 130 -2.48 17.13 -4.96
C ARG A 130 -1.87 18.46 -5.43
N ARG A 131 -0.59 18.70 -5.14
CA ARG A 131 0.15 19.91 -5.56
C ARG A 131 0.64 19.87 -7.00
N GLY A 132 0.45 18.79 -7.74
CA GLY A 132 0.96 18.66 -9.11
C GLY A 132 2.48 18.56 -9.20
N ALA A 133 3.16 18.08 -8.14
CA ALA A 133 4.60 17.88 -8.17
C ALA A 133 5.00 16.75 -9.15
N THR A 134 6.27 16.68 -9.54
CA THR A 134 6.78 15.57 -10.36
C THR A 134 6.69 14.26 -9.58
N VAL A 135 5.80 13.36 -10.04
CA VAL A 135 5.52 12.06 -9.42
C VAL A 135 5.47 10.99 -10.51
N ASP A 136 6.06 9.83 -10.23
CA ASP A 136 6.09 8.72 -11.18
C ASP A 136 4.71 8.03 -11.22
N LYS A 137 4.36 7.49 -12.39
CA LYS A 137 3.09 6.76 -12.58
C LYS A 137 2.89 5.60 -11.60
N THR A 138 3.97 4.91 -11.22
CA THR A 138 3.95 3.82 -10.25
C THR A 138 3.52 4.31 -8.86
N VAL A 139 4.07 5.45 -8.42
CA VAL A 139 3.74 6.06 -7.13
C VAL A 139 2.27 6.46 -7.08
N CYS A 140 1.70 6.98 -8.18
CA CYS A 140 0.27 7.30 -8.23
C CYS A 140 -0.62 6.06 -8.04
N ARG A 141 -0.30 4.96 -8.74
CA ARG A 141 -1.04 3.69 -8.63
C ARG A 141 -0.91 3.04 -7.26
N GLU A 142 0.30 3.04 -6.72
CA GLU A 142 0.55 2.52 -5.37
C GLU A 142 -0.21 3.34 -4.33
N ASN A 143 -0.12 4.67 -4.40
CA ASN A 143 -0.76 5.57 -3.45
C ASN A 143 -2.29 5.44 -3.48
N LEU A 144 -2.89 5.30 -4.67
CA LEU A 144 -4.30 4.98 -4.81
C LEU A 144 -4.65 3.72 -4.01
N GLY A 145 -3.93 2.61 -4.24
CA GLY A 145 -4.13 1.37 -3.49
C GLY A 145 -3.87 1.49 -1.99
N ARG A 146 -2.99 2.40 -1.55
CA ARG A 146 -2.79 2.68 -0.11
C ARG A 146 -4.00 3.38 0.48
N LEU A 147 -4.47 4.44 -0.17
CA LEU A 147 -5.61 5.23 0.29
C LEU A 147 -6.90 4.42 0.29
N THR A 148 -7.16 3.58 -0.73
CA THR A 148 -8.33 2.68 -0.74
C THR A 148 -8.34 1.76 0.47
N ARG A 149 -7.18 1.18 0.85
CA ARG A 149 -7.07 0.33 2.04
C ARG A 149 -7.31 1.12 3.32
N LEU A 150 -6.75 2.33 3.46
CA LEU A 150 -6.98 3.17 4.64
C LEU A 150 -8.45 3.55 4.78
N TRP A 151 -9.09 3.90 3.66
CA TRP A 151 -10.51 4.24 3.62
C TRP A 151 -11.38 3.04 4.02
N LEU A 152 -11.19 1.86 3.43
CA LEU A 152 -11.92 0.65 3.80
C LEU A 152 -11.74 0.26 5.28
N LYS A 153 -10.55 0.49 5.85
CA LYS A 153 -10.28 0.25 7.27
C LYS A 153 -11.02 1.22 8.19
N ALA A 154 -11.22 2.47 7.75
CA ALA A 154 -12.04 3.43 8.46
C ALA A 154 -13.53 3.10 8.33
N GLU A 155 -13.96 2.69 7.14
CA GLU A 155 -15.36 2.36 6.84
C GLU A 155 -15.88 1.14 7.61
N GLN A 156 -15.05 0.11 7.81
CA GLN A 156 -15.42 -1.05 8.62
C GLN A 156 -15.72 -0.73 10.09
N LYS A 157 -15.43 0.51 10.55
CA LYS A 157 -15.79 0.99 11.89
C LYS A 157 -17.12 1.77 11.90
N PHE A 158 -17.77 1.95 10.75
CA PHE A 158 -18.99 2.72 10.59
C PHE A 158 -20.23 1.91 10.95
N SER A 159 -21.19 2.53 11.66
CA SER A 159 -22.48 1.92 12.03
C SER A 159 -23.55 2.22 10.97
N PRO A 160 -24.30 1.22 10.47
CA PRO A 160 -25.27 1.42 9.39
C PRO A 160 -26.46 2.33 9.75
N ILE A 161 -26.96 3.04 8.75
CA ILE A 161 -28.22 3.81 8.81
C ILE A 161 -29.41 2.83 8.86
N PRO A 162 -30.44 3.10 9.69
CA PRO A 162 -31.60 2.22 9.82
C PRO A 162 -32.46 2.16 8.54
N PHE A 163 -33.19 1.06 8.40
CA PHE A 163 -34.03 0.77 7.24
C PHE A 163 -35.21 1.75 7.11
N PRO A 164 -35.53 2.22 5.89
CA PRO A 164 -36.68 3.09 5.68
C PRO A 164 -38.02 2.37 5.97
N PRO A 165 -39.01 3.06 6.56
CA PRO A 165 -40.27 2.43 6.98
C PRO A 165 -41.15 1.99 5.79
N LEU A 166 -42.00 0.99 6.03
CA LEU A 166 -42.83 0.27 5.03
C LEU A 166 -43.83 1.14 4.24
N SER A 167 -44.04 2.39 4.64
CA SER A 167 -45.03 3.33 4.11
C SER A 167 -44.36 4.66 3.78
N TYR A 168 -43.47 4.66 2.79
CA TYR A 168 -42.77 5.87 2.39
C TYR A 168 -43.53 6.59 1.26
N LYS A 169 -43.92 7.85 1.54
CA LYS A 169 -44.82 8.64 0.69
C LYS A 169 -44.26 8.97 -0.70
N HIS A 170 -43.00 8.64 -1.01
CA HIS A 170 -42.31 9.05 -2.24
C HIS A 170 -41.72 7.89 -3.06
N ASP A 171 -42.13 6.64 -2.80
CA ASP A 171 -41.56 5.44 -3.44
C ASP A 171 -41.62 5.45 -4.97
N THR A 172 -42.72 5.93 -5.55
CA THR A 172 -42.89 6.00 -7.01
C THR A 172 -42.00 7.07 -7.65
N LYS A 173 -41.84 8.22 -6.99
CA LYS A 173 -40.94 9.29 -7.45
C LYS A 173 -39.48 8.84 -7.39
N LEU A 174 -39.10 8.12 -6.32
CA LEU A 174 -37.77 7.55 -6.17
C LEU A 174 -37.48 6.46 -7.22
N LEU A 175 -38.46 5.60 -7.53
CA LEU A 175 -38.28 4.57 -8.55
C LEU A 175 -38.08 5.18 -9.94
N ILE A 176 -38.89 6.18 -10.31
CA ILE A 176 -38.77 6.84 -11.62
C ILE A 176 -37.41 7.55 -11.73
N LEU A 177 -37.02 8.30 -10.70
CA LEU A 177 -35.69 8.93 -10.65
C LEU A 177 -34.55 7.91 -10.69
N ALA A 178 -34.71 6.74 -10.07
CA ALA A 178 -33.71 5.68 -10.09
C ALA A 178 -33.60 5.01 -11.47
N LEU A 179 -34.73 4.79 -12.16
CA LEU A 179 -34.78 4.20 -13.50
C LEU A 179 -34.22 5.16 -14.56
N GLU A 180 -34.53 6.46 -14.46
CA GLU A 180 -33.94 7.51 -15.29
C GLU A 180 -32.41 7.55 -15.13
N ARG A 181 -31.90 7.35 -13.91
CA ARG A 181 -30.45 7.35 -13.63
C ARG A 181 -29.73 6.11 -14.14
N LEU A 182 -30.41 4.96 -14.18
CA LEU A 182 -29.83 3.68 -14.60
C LEU A 182 -29.99 3.42 -16.11
N ASN A 183 -30.76 4.24 -16.81
CA ASN A 183 -31.04 4.15 -18.24
C ASN A 183 -31.51 2.74 -18.68
N GLN A 184 -32.23 2.04 -17.79
CA GLN A 184 -32.71 0.68 -18.03
C GLN A 184 -34.13 0.72 -18.61
N LEU A 185 -34.21 0.74 -19.94
CA LEU A 185 -35.46 0.82 -20.70
C LEU A 185 -36.41 -0.35 -20.44
N GLN A 186 -35.90 -1.55 -20.13
CA GLN A 186 -36.70 -2.76 -19.91
C GLN A 186 -37.64 -2.70 -18.68
N ALA A 187 -37.39 -1.80 -17.72
CA ALA A 187 -38.23 -1.65 -16.54
C ALA A 187 -39.36 -0.61 -16.73
N TYR A 188 -39.35 0.14 -17.83
CA TYR A 188 -40.41 1.09 -18.18
C TYR A 188 -41.66 0.39 -18.73
N ASP A 189 -41.49 -0.76 -19.38
CA ASP A 189 -42.58 -1.46 -20.07
C ASP A 189 -43.58 -2.11 -19.10
N ASN A 190 -43.16 -2.52 -17.89
CA ASN A 190 -44.06 -3.05 -16.86
C ASN A 190 -43.65 -2.63 -15.43
N PRO A 191 -43.99 -1.40 -15.01
CA PRO A 191 -43.54 -0.83 -13.74
C PRO A 191 -44.13 -1.54 -12.52
N HIS A 192 -45.32 -2.14 -12.64
CA HIS A 192 -45.99 -2.83 -11.52
C HIS A 192 -45.36 -4.18 -11.19
N GLU A 193 -44.90 -4.93 -12.20
CA GLU A 193 -44.18 -6.19 -12.00
C GLU A 193 -42.76 -5.94 -11.46
N ALA A 194 -42.07 -4.92 -11.99
CA ALA A 194 -40.79 -4.47 -11.45
C ALA A 194 -40.90 -4.02 -9.99
N LEU A 195 -41.93 -3.23 -9.64
CA LEU A 195 -42.24 -2.85 -8.26
C LEU A 195 -42.54 -4.05 -7.38
N SER A 196 -43.31 -5.03 -7.87
CA SER A 196 -43.64 -6.23 -7.12
C SER A 196 -42.41 -7.11 -6.88
N ARG A 197 -41.50 -7.20 -7.85
CA ARG A 197 -40.21 -7.89 -7.71
C ARG A 197 -39.29 -7.18 -6.73
N ILE A 198 -39.19 -5.85 -6.81
CA ILE A 198 -38.42 -5.03 -5.88
C ILE A 198 -38.97 -5.18 -4.46
N LYS A 199 -40.28 -5.04 -4.26
CA LYS A 199 -40.93 -5.22 -2.95
C LYS A 199 -40.74 -6.64 -2.41
N ARG A 200 -40.82 -7.66 -3.27
CA ARG A 200 -40.52 -9.05 -2.89
C ARG A 200 -39.07 -9.19 -2.42
N HIS A 201 -38.09 -8.70 -3.18
CA HIS A 201 -36.69 -8.73 -2.76
C HIS A 201 -36.45 -7.92 -1.48
N LEU A 202 -37.08 -6.75 -1.32
CA LEU A 202 -36.98 -5.96 -0.08
C LEU A 202 -37.55 -6.70 1.15
N LEU A 203 -38.57 -7.55 0.98
CA LEU A 203 -39.20 -8.30 2.06
C LEU A 203 -38.51 -9.64 2.37
N THR A 204 -38.09 -10.37 1.32
CA THR A 204 -37.56 -11.74 1.45
C THR A 204 -36.04 -11.81 1.39
N GLN A 205 -35.40 -10.94 0.60
CA GLN A 205 -33.97 -10.99 0.40
C GLN A 205 -33.26 -10.18 1.47
N ARG A 206 -32.70 -10.91 2.44
CA ARG A 206 -31.90 -10.33 3.53
C ARG A 206 -30.40 -10.46 3.32
N ALA A 207 -29.98 -11.25 2.32
CA ALA A 207 -28.60 -11.45 1.93
C ALA A 207 -28.43 -11.10 0.44
N PHE A 208 -27.53 -10.17 0.17
CA PHE A 208 -27.15 -9.76 -1.18
C PHE A 208 -25.75 -10.27 -1.50
N LYS A 209 -25.45 -10.35 -2.81
CA LYS A 209 -24.09 -10.67 -3.26
C LYS A 209 -23.14 -9.55 -2.89
N GLU A 210 -21.88 -9.90 -2.67
CA GLU A 210 -20.82 -8.93 -2.41
C GLU A 210 -20.66 -7.98 -3.59
N VAL A 211 -20.49 -6.69 -3.28
CA VAL A 211 -20.23 -5.64 -4.27
C VAL A 211 -18.75 -5.31 -4.22
N SER A 212 -18.09 -5.40 -5.38
CA SER A 212 -16.69 -4.98 -5.50
C SER A 212 -16.61 -3.45 -5.50
N SER A 213 -15.72 -2.89 -4.69
CA SER A 213 -15.43 -1.46 -4.65
C SER A 213 -14.05 -1.21 -5.25
N ILE A 214 -13.97 -0.22 -6.12
CA ILE A 214 -12.74 0.27 -6.75
C ILE A 214 -12.74 1.79 -6.60
N MET A 215 -11.61 2.36 -6.20
CA MET A 215 -11.38 3.80 -6.07
C MET A 215 -10.37 4.25 -7.11
#